data_AF-A0A182JEY5-F1
#
_entry.id   AF-A0A182JEY5-F1
#
_cell.length_a   1.000
_cell.length_b   1.000
_cell.length_c   1.000
_cell.angle_alpha   90.00
_cell.angle_beta   90.00
_cell.angle_gamma   90.00
#
_symmetry.space_group_name_H-M   'P 1'
#
loop_
_entity.id
_entity.type
_entity.pdbx_description
1 polymer ?
#
loop_
_entity_poly.entity_id
_entity_poly.type
_entity_poly.pdbx_seq_one_letter_code
_entity_poly.pdbx_strand_id
1 'polypeptide(L)'
;LISHRRQNGISTGSSALISSLYLKPPVSRGLPQVATSASQRASMKFLVFSAVLCVLVATGTAQTAKSPKILAMQNGLGSMLELVKDLTVATNDVISDINVQAAMKNANNIITAIKKLYPVYGTTNTSGVTTSQRKKLNTALNAFKNAITALEAGLSNFPISPANLSSQLKTLHNAFLGLGGSVVPL
;
A
#
# COMPACT_ATOMS: atom_id res chain seq x y z
N LEU A 1 62.34 -15.98 -15.21
CA LEU A 1 63.50 -15.39 -15.91
C LEU A 1 62.98 -14.63 -17.12
N ILE A 2 62.67 -13.34 -17.01
CA ILE A 2 63.58 -12.17 -17.09
C ILE A 2 63.96 -11.81 -18.55
N SER A 3 63.31 -10.74 -19.01
CA SER A 3 63.83 -9.54 -19.69
C SER A 3 64.39 -9.51 -21.12
N HIS A 4 63.74 -8.60 -21.88
CA HIS A 4 64.25 -7.47 -22.67
C HIS A 4 65.02 -7.68 -23.99
N ARG A 5 64.56 -6.98 -25.04
CA ARG A 5 65.25 -5.78 -25.60
C ARG A 5 64.46 -5.03 -26.68
N ARG A 6 64.37 -3.69 -26.47
CA ARG A 6 64.56 -2.51 -27.37
C ARG A 6 63.73 -2.38 -28.66
N GLN A 7 62.92 -1.32 -28.85
CA GLN A 7 63.18 0.13 -29.07
C GLN A 7 63.91 0.49 -30.38
N ASN A 8 63.24 1.31 -31.20
CA ASN A 8 63.72 2.36 -32.12
C ASN A 8 62.48 3.24 -32.43
N GLY A 9 62.36 4.51 -32.03
CA GLY A 9 63.01 5.72 -32.58
C GLY A 9 61.95 6.49 -33.42
N ILE A 10 61.83 7.82 -33.55
CA ILE A 10 62.63 9.03 -33.29
C ILE A 10 61.69 10.24 -33.62
N SER A 11 61.75 11.34 -32.84
CA SER A 11 61.64 12.79 -33.25
C SER A 11 60.33 13.30 -33.88
N THR A 12 59.84 14.55 -33.81
CA THR A 12 60.29 15.91 -33.42
C THR A 12 59.06 16.84 -33.54
N GLY A 13 59.06 18.00 -32.87
CA GLY A 13 58.45 19.21 -33.46
C GLY A 13 57.17 19.76 -32.81
N SER A 14 57.32 20.93 -32.20
CA SER A 14 56.31 21.73 -31.51
C SER A 14 55.34 22.49 -32.43
N SER A 15 54.20 22.83 -31.82
CA SER A 15 53.43 24.09 -31.96
C SER A 15 52.19 24.15 -32.86
N ALA A 16 51.14 24.72 -32.24
CA ALA A 16 49.94 25.36 -32.78
C ALA A 16 48.78 24.47 -33.24
N LEU A 17 47.77 24.29 -32.36
CA LEU A 17 46.48 24.99 -32.48
C LEU A 17 45.77 24.94 -31.11
N ILE A 18 45.92 26.02 -30.34
CA ILE A 18 45.09 26.34 -29.16
C ILE A 18 44.04 27.33 -29.64
N SER A 19 42.77 26.93 -29.59
CA SER A 19 41.51 27.71 -29.56
C SER A 19 40.42 26.74 -30.02
N SER A 20 39.27 26.54 -29.39
CA SER A 20 38.51 27.27 -28.38
C SER A 20 37.40 26.34 -27.88
N LEU A 21 36.77 26.70 -26.75
CA LEU A 21 35.55 26.13 -26.16
C LEU A 21 35.73 24.96 -25.19
N TYR A 22 36.29 25.25 -24.01
CA TYR A 22 35.76 24.65 -22.78
C TYR A 22 35.60 25.75 -21.72
N LEU A 23 34.41 26.33 -21.71
CA LEU A 23 34.02 27.41 -20.81
C LEU A 23 33.48 26.80 -19.50
N LYS A 24 34.27 26.94 -18.42
CA LYS A 24 33.90 27.28 -17.03
C LYS A 24 32.68 26.60 -16.38
N PRO A 25 32.85 25.83 -15.28
CA PRO A 25 31.74 25.46 -14.41
C PRO A 25 31.49 26.55 -13.33
N PRO A 26 30.25 26.71 -12.85
CA PRO A 26 30.03 27.20 -11.51
C PRO A 26 29.21 26.21 -10.65
N VAL A 27 29.87 25.79 -9.56
CA VAL A 27 29.39 25.73 -8.17
C VAL A 27 27.91 25.41 -7.88
N SER A 28 27.72 24.19 -7.34
CA SER A 28 26.84 23.74 -6.24
C SER A 28 25.81 24.72 -5.61
N ARG A 29 24.51 24.38 -5.69
CA ARG A 29 23.47 24.56 -4.64
C ARG A 29 22.08 24.10 -5.13
N GLY A 30 21.43 23.18 -4.41
CA GLY A 30 19.97 22.96 -4.46
C GLY A 30 19.49 21.50 -4.56
N LEU A 31 18.99 20.95 -3.45
CA LEU A 31 18.02 19.83 -3.38
C LEU A 31 16.68 20.18 -4.09
N PRO A 32 15.64 19.32 -4.11
CA PRO A 32 15.57 17.89 -4.45
C PRO A 32 14.49 17.61 -5.54
N GLN A 33 14.52 16.38 -6.05
CA GLN A 33 13.44 15.61 -6.71
C GLN A 33 12.09 16.32 -6.96
N VAL A 34 11.79 16.57 -8.23
CA VAL A 34 10.41 16.75 -8.72
C VAL A 34 9.80 15.36 -8.92
N ALA A 35 9.28 14.79 -7.83
CA ALA A 35 8.46 13.57 -7.85
C ALA A 35 7.19 13.79 -6.99
N THR A 36 6.43 14.85 -7.26
CA THR A 36 5.20 15.14 -6.52
C THR A 36 4.12 15.66 -7.45
N SER A 37 3.28 14.74 -7.94
CA SER A 37 1.91 15.08 -8.36
C SER A 37 1.01 13.85 -8.52
N ALA A 38 1.56 12.65 -8.73
CA ALA A 38 0.76 11.42 -8.82
C ALA A 38 0.43 10.79 -7.44
N SER A 39 1.36 10.86 -6.47
CA SER A 39 1.20 10.26 -5.12
C SER A 39 0.16 10.99 -4.22
N GLN A 40 -0.10 12.28 -4.48
CA GLN A 40 -1.07 13.05 -3.70
C GLN A 40 -2.55 12.70 -3.98
N ARG A 41 -2.89 12.19 -5.17
CA ARG A 41 -4.29 11.91 -5.53
C ARG A 41 -4.83 10.63 -4.91
N ALA A 42 -3.99 9.62 -4.68
CA ALA A 42 -4.38 8.41 -3.94
C ALA A 42 -4.59 8.73 -2.44
N SER A 43 -3.75 9.62 -1.91
CA SER A 43 -3.73 10.03 -0.50
C SER A 43 -5.01 10.76 -0.06
N MET A 44 -5.54 11.68 -0.88
CA MET A 44 -6.76 12.43 -0.51
C MET A 44 -8.02 11.56 -0.46
N LYS A 45 -8.15 10.57 -1.34
CA LYS A 45 -9.31 9.66 -1.35
C LYS A 45 -9.34 8.77 -0.11
N PHE A 46 -8.17 8.28 0.31
CA PHE A 46 -8.05 7.48 1.52
C PHE A 46 -8.32 8.30 2.78
N LEU A 47 -7.91 9.57 2.82
CA LEU A 47 -8.17 10.48 3.93
C LEU A 47 -9.67 10.70 4.15
N VAL A 48 -10.44 10.86 3.06
CA VAL A 48 -11.90 10.93 3.11
C VAL A 48 -12.50 9.61 3.61
N PHE A 49 -11.99 8.46 3.16
CA PHE A 49 -12.44 7.15 3.64
C PHE A 49 -12.18 6.96 5.13
N SER A 50 -10.98 7.31 5.61
CA SER A 50 -10.62 7.23 7.02
C SER A 50 -11.49 8.16 7.88
N ALA A 51 -11.78 9.38 7.40
CA ALA A 51 -12.65 10.31 8.12
C ALA A 51 -14.10 9.79 8.21
N VAL A 52 -14.65 9.24 7.12
CA VAL A 52 -16.00 8.64 7.12
C VAL A 52 -16.06 7.45 8.07
N LEU A 53 -15.05 6.57 8.06
CA LEU A 53 -15.01 5.41 8.96
C LEU A 53 -14.81 5.80 10.42
N CYS A 54 -13.99 6.82 10.73
CA CYS A 54 -13.84 7.35 12.08
C CYS A 54 -15.14 7.96 12.62
N VAL A 55 -15.87 8.73 11.80
CA VAL A 55 -17.19 9.27 12.17
C VAL A 55 -18.21 8.15 12.35
N LEU A 56 -18.17 7.11 11.51
CA LEU A 56 -19.07 5.95 11.59
C LEU A 56 -18.80 5.12 12.86
N VAL A 57 -17.54 4.92 13.24
CA VAL A 57 -17.19 4.23 14.50
C VAL A 57 -17.56 5.07 15.72
N ALA A 58 -17.27 6.38 15.72
CA ALA A 58 -17.58 7.27 16.84
C ALA A 58 -19.10 7.40 17.09
N THR A 59 -19.90 7.46 16.04
CA THR A 59 -21.38 7.47 16.14
C THR A 59 -21.92 6.12 16.60
N GLY A 60 -21.31 5.01 16.15
CA GLY A 60 -21.61 3.68 16.68
C GLY A 60 -21.36 3.59 18.19
N THR A 61 -20.23 4.08 18.70
CA THR A 61 -19.89 3.97 20.13
C THR A 61 -20.79 4.75 21.08
N ALA A 62 -21.56 5.72 20.57
CA ALA A 62 -22.46 6.53 21.39
C ALA A 62 -23.78 5.84 21.76
N GLN A 63 -24.13 4.72 21.11
CA GLN A 63 -25.38 4.02 21.32
C GLN A 63 -25.22 2.89 22.35
N THR A 64 -25.60 3.21 23.60
CA THR A 64 -26.16 2.34 24.66
C THR A 64 -25.59 0.91 24.81
N ALA A 65 -24.80 0.68 25.87
CA ALA A 65 -24.50 -0.64 26.44
C ALA A 65 -24.12 -1.75 25.44
N LYS A 66 -23.08 -1.54 24.64
CA LYS A 66 -22.58 -2.56 23.71
C LYS A 66 -22.04 -3.78 24.45
N SER A 67 -22.53 -4.96 24.07
CA SER A 67 -21.98 -6.22 24.57
C SER A 67 -20.47 -6.29 24.29
N PRO A 68 -19.65 -6.91 25.17
CA PRO A 68 -18.20 -7.04 24.95
C PRO A 68 -17.83 -7.65 23.59
N LYS A 69 -18.73 -8.48 23.04
CA LYS A 69 -18.61 -9.10 21.72
C LYS A 69 -18.72 -8.11 20.57
N ILE A 70 -19.63 -7.15 20.66
CA ILE A 70 -19.80 -6.08 19.67
C ILE A 70 -18.61 -5.14 19.71
N LEU A 71 -18.12 -4.81 20.91
CA LEU A 71 -16.92 -4.01 21.08
C LEU A 71 -15.68 -4.69 20.47
N ALA A 72 -15.53 -6.01 20.64
CA ALA A 72 -14.46 -6.77 20.00
C ALA A 72 -14.52 -6.67 18.45
N MET A 73 -15.72 -6.73 17.87
CA MET A 73 -15.90 -6.57 16.41
C MET A 73 -15.58 -5.15 15.92
N GLN A 74 -15.88 -4.13 16.71
CA GLN A 74 -15.58 -2.73 16.40
C GLN A 74 -14.09 -2.41 16.54
N ASN A 75 -13.43 -2.93 17.58
CA ASN A 75 -11.99 -2.84 17.73
C ASN A 75 -11.26 -3.58 16.60
N GLY A 76 -11.73 -4.78 16.26
CA GLY A 76 -11.23 -5.53 15.10
C GLY A 76 -11.36 -4.75 13.79
N LEU A 77 -12.47 -4.01 13.62
CA LEU A 77 -12.68 -3.16 12.44
C LEU A 77 -11.68 -2.00 12.41
N GLY A 78 -11.41 -1.38 13.56
CA GLY A 78 -10.39 -0.34 13.72
C GLY A 78 -8.99 -0.84 13.35
N SER A 79 -8.59 -2.01 13.86
CA SER A 79 -7.31 -2.63 13.49
C SER A 79 -7.25 -3.00 12.01
N MET A 80 -8.35 -3.48 11.42
CA MET A 80 -8.40 -3.74 9.98
C MET A 80 -8.29 -2.44 9.16
N LEU A 81 -8.87 -1.33 9.60
CA LEU A 81 -8.75 -0.04 8.91
C LEU A 81 -7.29 0.40 8.79
N GLU A 82 -6.55 0.33 9.88
CA GLU A 82 -5.13 0.66 9.89
C GLU A 82 -4.33 -0.23 8.92
N LEU A 83 -4.60 -1.53 8.94
CA LEU A 83 -3.94 -2.46 8.02
C LEU A 83 -4.34 -2.23 6.56
N VAL A 84 -5.61 -1.92 6.26
CA VAL A 84 -6.06 -1.62 4.89
C VAL A 84 -5.43 -0.31 4.38
N LYS A 85 -5.22 0.68 5.25
CA LYS A 85 -4.44 1.89 4.93
C LYS A 85 -3.02 1.52 4.52
N ASP A 86 -2.31 0.78 5.37
CA ASP A 86 -0.91 0.44 5.14
C ASP A 86 -0.76 -0.46 3.90
N LEU A 87 -1.72 -1.37 3.68
CA LEU A 87 -1.76 -2.20 2.47
C LEU A 87 -1.95 -1.36 1.20
N THR A 88 -2.75 -0.29 1.27
CA THR A 88 -2.94 0.62 0.15
C THR A 88 -1.63 1.34 -0.19
N VAL A 89 -0.89 1.82 0.82
CA VAL A 89 0.42 2.45 0.61
C VAL A 89 1.40 1.45 -0.01
N ALA A 90 1.56 0.27 0.60
CA ALA A 90 2.47 -0.76 0.09
C ALA A 90 2.13 -1.19 -1.34
N THR A 91 0.84 -1.34 -1.67
CA THR A 91 0.41 -1.70 -3.03
C THR A 91 0.66 -0.56 -4.02
N ASN A 92 0.50 0.70 -3.61
CA ASN A 92 0.82 1.85 -4.46
C ASN A 92 2.33 1.97 -4.74
N ASP A 93 3.17 1.60 -3.76
CA ASP A 93 4.62 1.53 -3.95
C ASP A 93 4.99 0.44 -4.98
N VAL A 94 4.33 -0.72 -4.92
CA VAL A 94 4.46 -1.76 -5.97
C VAL A 94 4.02 -1.23 -7.33
N ILE A 95 2.87 -0.55 -7.42
CA ILE A 95 2.33 0.03 -8.66
C ILE A 95 3.28 1.07 -9.26
N SER A 96 3.99 1.82 -8.42
CA SER A 96 4.88 2.92 -8.83
C SER A 96 6.32 2.46 -9.09
N ASP A 97 6.57 1.14 -9.06
CA ASP A 97 7.89 0.52 -9.16
C ASP A 97 8.91 1.00 -8.11
N ILE A 98 8.42 1.46 -6.94
CA ILE A 98 9.25 1.94 -5.84
C ILE A 98 9.56 0.78 -4.91
N ASN A 99 10.84 0.38 -4.83
CA ASN A 99 11.31 -0.67 -3.92
C ASN A 99 10.42 -1.94 -3.97
N VAL A 100 10.01 -2.35 -5.18
CA VAL A 100 8.95 -3.35 -5.43
C VAL A 100 9.06 -4.59 -4.55
N GLN A 101 10.26 -5.16 -4.38
CA GLN A 101 10.45 -6.35 -3.55
C GLN A 101 10.11 -6.10 -2.07
N ALA A 102 10.54 -4.97 -1.51
CA ALA A 102 10.23 -4.58 -0.14
C ALA A 102 8.74 -4.25 0.02
N ALA A 103 8.16 -3.55 -0.96
CA ALA A 103 6.75 -3.19 -0.99
C ALA A 103 5.84 -4.43 -1.08
N MET A 104 6.17 -5.41 -1.93
CA MET A 104 5.47 -6.69 -2.03
C MET A 104 5.56 -7.49 -0.73
N LYS A 105 6.75 -7.59 -0.13
CA LYS A 105 6.94 -8.26 1.16
C LYS A 105 6.08 -7.60 2.24
N ASN A 106 6.06 -6.26 2.29
CA ASN A 106 5.23 -5.51 3.22
C ASN A 106 3.74 -5.77 2.99
N ALA A 107 3.27 -5.69 1.73
CA ALA A 107 1.88 -5.97 1.37
C ALA A 107 1.44 -7.38 1.80
N ASN A 108 2.27 -8.41 1.57
CA ASN A 108 1.97 -9.78 1.98
C ASN A 108 1.94 -9.97 3.50
N ASN A 109 2.83 -9.29 4.24
CA ASN A 109 2.80 -9.29 5.70
C ASN A 109 1.50 -8.65 6.24
N ILE A 110 1.08 -7.54 5.64
CA ILE A 110 -0.15 -6.83 6.02
C ILE A 110 -1.38 -7.69 5.69
N ILE A 111 -1.44 -8.32 4.50
CA ILE A 111 -2.49 -9.28 4.13
C ILE A 111 -2.58 -10.40 5.17
N THR A 112 -1.44 -10.95 5.59
CA THR A 112 -1.39 -11.98 6.63
C THR A 112 -1.93 -11.46 7.97
N ALA A 113 -1.59 -10.23 8.37
CA ALA A 113 -2.12 -9.60 9.58
C ALA A 113 -3.65 -9.40 9.50
N ILE A 114 -4.18 -8.97 8.35
CA ILE A 114 -5.64 -8.84 8.13
C ILE A 114 -6.33 -10.19 8.28
N LYS A 115 -5.78 -11.26 7.69
CA LYS A 115 -6.34 -12.61 7.77
C LYS A 115 -6.45 -13.11 9.22
N LYS A 116 -5.50 -12.75 10.08
CA LYS A 116 -5.53 -13.09 11.52
C LYS A 116 -6.68 -12.44 12.28
N LEU A 117 -7.28 -11.36 11.75
CA LEU A 117 -8.42 -10.68 12.36
C LEU A 117 -9.78 -11.28 11.95
N TYR A 118 -9.85 -12.15 10.93
CA TYR A 118 -11.11 -12.78 10.51
C TYR A 118 -11.86 -13.53 11.61
N PRO A 119 -11.20 -14.25 12.54
CA PRO A 119 -11.90 -14.95 13.62
C PRO A 119 -12.70 -14.03 14.55
N VAL A 120 -12.38 -12.73 14.62
CA VAL A 120 -13.12 -11.74 15.42
C VAL A 120 -14.59 -11.67 15.00
N TYR A 121 -14.89 -11.92 13.73
CA TYR A 121 -16.25 -11.91 13.17
C TYR A 121 -16.89 -13.31 13.15
N GLY A 122 -16.30 -14.28 13.85
CA GLY A 122 -16.81 -15.63 13.96
C GLY A 122 -18.06 -15.75 14.84
N THR A 123 -18.52 -16.98 15.01
CA THR A 123 -19.74 -17.32 15.77
C THR A 123 -19.66 -16.89 17.24
N THR A 124 -18.46 -16.92 17.84
CA THR A 124 -18.21 -16.51 19.24
C THR A 124 -18.71 -15.09 19.54
N ASN A 125 -18.44 -14.14 18.63
CA ASN A 125 -18.78 -12.73 18.81
C ASN A 125 -20.10 -12.33 18.14
N THR A 126 -20.58 -13.13 17.18
CA THR A 126 -21.84 -12.85 16.47
C THR A 126 -23.06 -13.52 17.10
N SER A 127 -22.89 -14.33 18.16
CA SER A 127 -23.97 -15.10 18.77
C SER A 127 -25.15 -14.23 19.26
N GLY A 128 -24.86 -13.02 19.77
CA GLY A 128 -25.85 -12.05 20.25
C GLY A 128 -26.42 -11.12 19.18
N VAL A 129 -26.00 -11.27 17.92
CA VAL A 129 -26.45 -10.46 16.79
C VAL A 129 -27.67 -11.12 16.12
N THR A 130 -28.66 -10.33 15.71
CA THR A 130 -29.85 -10.86 15.02
C THR A 130 -29.47 -11.65 13.76
N THR A 131 -30.28 -12.64 13.37
CA THR A 131 -30.00 -13.48 12.20
C THR A 131 -29.84 -12.66 10.92
N SER A 132 -30.65 -11.61 10.74
CA SER A 132 -30.57 -10.70 9.60
C SER A 132 -29.24 -9.94 9.56
N GLN A 133 -28.83 -9.34 10.68
CA GLN A 133 -27.55 -8.63 10.79
C GLN A 133 -26.36 -9.58 10.62
N ARG A 134 -26.44 -10.79 11.18
CA ARG A 134 -25.39 -11.81 11.04
C ARG A 134 -25.22 -12.25 9.59
N LYS A 135 -26.33 -12.40 8.84
CA LYS A 135 -26.28 -12.66 7.39
C LYS A 135 -25.61 -11.52 6.65
N LYS A 136 -25.97 -10.26 6.93
CA LYS A 136 -25.32 -9.07 6.34
C LYS A 136 -23.82 -9.04 6.63
N LEU A 137 -23.43 -9.25 7.89
CA LEU A 137 -22.03 -9.31 8.33
C LEU A 137 -21.26 -10.42 7.60
N ASN A 138 -21.80 -11.63 7.54
CA ASN A 138 -21.14 -12.75 6.87
C ASN A 138 -20.97 -12.51 5.37
N THR A 139 -21.98 -11.95 4.69
CA THR A 139 -21.86 -11.56 3.28
C THR A 139 -20.77 -10.52 3.09
N ALA A 140 -20.74 -9.47 3.92
CA ALA A 140 -19.73 -8.41 3.84
C ALA A 140 -18.32 -8.92 4.14
N LEU A 141 -18.17 -9.78 5.16
CA LEU A 141 -16.91 -10.42 5.51
C LEU A 141 -16.39 -11.31 4.37
N ASN A 142 -17.27 -12.08 3.74
CA ASN A 142 -16.90 -12.92 2.60
C ASN A 142 -16.48 -12.08 1.40
N ALA A 143 -17.19 -10.98 1.10
CA ALA A 143 -16.78 -10.05 0.06
C ALA A 143 -15.39 -9.45 0.34
N PHE A 144 -15.12 -9.07 1.60
CA PHE A 144 -13.82 -8.57 2.02
C PHE A 144 -12.70 -9.61 1.90
N LYS A 145 -12.94 -10.85 2.35
CA LYS A 145 -12.00 -11.98 2.19
C LYS A 145 -11.66 -12.25 0.72
N ASN A 146 -12.67 -12.23 -0.15
CA ASN A 146 -12.48 -12.43 -1.58
C ASN A 146 -11.66 -11.29 -2.18
N ALA A 147 -11.92 -10.04 -1.79
CA ALA A 147 -11.14 -8.90 -2.26
C ALA A 147 -9.67 -8.95 -1.81
N ILE A 148 -9.40 -9.35 -0.56
CA ILE A 148 -8.03 -9.59 -0.06
C ILE A 148 -7.34 -10.69 -0.88
N THR A 149 -8.03 -11.80 -1.13
CA THR A 149 -7.48 -12.94 -1.90
C THR A 149 -7.20 -12.54 -3.35
N ALA A 150 -8.09 -11.75 -3.97
CA ALA A 150 -7.88 -11.24 -5.31
C ALA A 150 -6.66 -10.31 -5.39
N LEU A 151 -6.48 -9.42 -4.41
CA LEU A 151 -5.33 -8.54 -4.33
C LEU A 151 -4.02 -9.32 -4.10
N GLU A 152 -4.02 -10.30 -3.20
CA GLU A 152 -2.88 -11.20 -2.96
C GLU A 152 -2.47 -11.96 -4.23
N ALA A 153 -3.45 -12.47 -4.97
CA ALA A 153 -3.21 -13.11 -6.26
C ALA A 153 -2.66 -12.10 -7.29
N GLY A 154 -3.17 -10.87 -7.32
CA GLY A 154 -2.67 -9.81 -8.19
C GLY A 154 -1.22 -9.43 -7.89
N LEU A 155 -0.83 -9.37 -6.62
CA LEU A 155 0.54 -9.12 -6.17
C LEU A 155 1.48 -10.29 -6.53
N SER A 156 0.94 -11.51 -6.65
CA SER A 156 1.72 -12.71 -6.96
C SER A 156 1.82 -13.01 -8.46
N ASN A 157 1.01 -12.35 -9.29
CA ASN A 157 0.99 -12.55 -10.74
C ASN A 157 2.11 -11.74 -11.41
N PHE A 158 2.96 -12.43 -12.16
CA PHE A 158 4.03 -11.81 -12.95
C PHE A 158 3.76 -11.94 -14.46
N PRO A 159 3.92 -10.85 -15.24
CA PRO A 159 4.27 -9.50 -14.81
C PRO A 159 3.14 -8.81 -14.02
N ILE A 160 3.51 -7.96 -13.06
CA ILE A 160 2.56 -7.19 -12.26
C ILE A 160 1.84 -6.19 -13.17
N SER A 161 0.51 -6.14 -13.09
CA SER A 161 -0.32 -5.18 -13.83
C SER A 161 -0.79 -4.05 -12.91
N PRO A 162 -0.28 -2.81 -13.07
CA PRO A 162 -0.71 -1.65 -12.30
C PRO A 162 -2.22 -1.40 -12.32
N ALA A 163 -2.84 -1.58 -13.49
CA ALA A 163 -4.28 -1.39 -13.68
C ALA A 163 -5.10 -2.43 -12.91
N ASN A 164 -4.66 -3.69 -12.92
CA ASN A 164 -5.31 -4.76 -12.17
C ASN A 164 -5.20 -4.51 -10.66
N LEU A 165 -4.01 -4.20 -10.14
CA LEU A 165 -3.80 -3.90 -8.72
C LEU A 165 -4.65 -2.70 -8.26
N SER A 166 -4.73 -1.65 -9.07
CA SER A 166 -5.57 -0.48 -8.77
C SER A 166 -7.05 -0.85 -8.69
N SER A 167 -7.53 -1.70 -9.60
CA SER A 167 -8.90 -2.20 -9.60
C SER A 167 -9.20 -3.08 -8.37
N GLN A 168 -8.25 -3.95 -8.01
CA GLN A 168 -8.35 -4.82 -6.85
C GLN A 168 -8.33 -4.03 -5.53
N LEU A 169 -7.49 -2.98 -5.42
CA LEU A 169 -7.51 -2.04 -4.29
C LEU A 169 -8.88 -1.36 -4.14
N LYS A 170 -9.45 -0.87 -5.25
CA LYS A 170 -10.79 -0.27 -5.22
C LYS A 170 -11.85 -1.27 -4.75
N THR A 171 -11.77 -2.51 -5.23
CA THR A 171 -12.67 -3.60 -4.82
C THR A 171 -12.51 -3.90 -3.32
N LEU A 172 -11.28 -3.92 -2.82
CA LEU A 172 -10.96 -4.08 -1.41
C LEU A 172 -11.55 -2.96 -0.56
N HIS A 173 -11.37 -1.69 -0.95
CA HIS A 173 -11.93 -0.55 -0.22
C HIS A 173 -13.46 -0.62 -0.15
N ASN A 174 -14.11 -0.91 -1.27
CA ASN A 174 -15.57 -1.06 -1.31
C ASN A 174 -16.06 -2.20 -0.41
N ALA A 175 -15.36 -3.34 -0.42
CA ALA A 175 -15.69 -4.47 0.43
C ALA A 175 -15.46 -4.15 1.92
N PHE A 176 -14.41 -3.40 2.25
CA PHE A 176 -14.14 -2.95 3.61
C PHE A 176 -15.23 -2.02 4.14
N LEU A 177 -15.72 -1.09 3.31
CA LEU A 177 -16.85 -0.22 3.69
C LEU A 177 -18.14 -1.01 3.89
N GLY A 178 -18.39 -2.00 3.05
CA GLY A 178 -19.50 -2.94 3.23
C GLY A 178 -19.41 -3.67 4.57
N LEU A 179 -18.20 -4.08 4.98
CA LEU A 179 -17.96 -4.68 6.28
C LEU A 179 -18.23 -3.67 7.41
N GLY A 180 -17.69 -2.45 7.32
CA GLY A 180 -17.94 -1.39 8.30
C GLY A 180 -19.43 -1.06 8.46
N GLY A 181 -20.17 -0.94 7.36
CA GLY A 181 -21.62 -0.72 7.36
C GLY A 181 -22.44 -1.87 7.95
N SER A 182 -21.85 -3.06 8.08
CA SER A 182 -22.49 -4.21 8.75
C SER A 182 -22.18 -4.30 10.25
N VAL A 183 -21.08 -3.70 10.71
CA VAL A 183 -20.57 -3.78 12.09
C VAL A 183 -20.94 -2.55 12.92
N VAL A 184 -20.98 -1.35 12.32
CA VAL A 184 -21.36 -0.12 13.02
C VAL A 184 -22.80 -0.13 13.58
N PRO A 185 -23.83 -0.61 12.86
CA PRO A 185 -25.20 -0.63 13.38
C PRO A 185 -25.47 -1.79 14.36
N LEU A 186 -24.43 -2.49 14.83
CA LEU A 186 -24.48 -3.48 15.91
C LEU A 186 -24.24 -2.80 17.26
#